data_AF-A0A1B8F7J5-F1
#
_entry.id   AF-A0A1B8F7J5-F1
#
_cell.length_a   1.000
_cell.length_b   1.000
_cell.length_c   1.000
_cell.angle_alpha   90.00
_cell.angle_beta   90.00
_cell.angle_gamma   90.00
#
_symmetry.space_group_name_H-M   'P 1'
#
loop_
_entity.id
_entity.type
_entity.pdbx_description
1 polymer ?
#
loop_
_entity_poly.entity_id
_entity_poly.type
_entity_poly.pdbx_seq_one_letter_code
_entity_poly.pdbx_strand_id
1 'polypeptide(L)'
;MKVALPSILALSTAVAALTCPTNSGDGCGEYSVSGLGSRKQQIRNSGGSAEDLAIAMMETERMDTNYAYGDNKQGDAANFGIFKQNWGMLRSSCNQFMGQTSSQWNNGAVLNSNLGADLTCRHQSESHYGFQTWVAGHRNGASGLSNPNTADINLYKGGVLWTEQQLNAGHLSDDERFWVDVVPI
;
A
#
# COMPACT_ATOMS: atom_id res chain seq x y z
N MET A 1 28.13 -54.61 3.94
CA MET A 1 26.98 -53.87 3.38
C MET A 1 27.01 -52.45 3.96
N LYS A 2 27.54 -51.47 3.23
CA LYS A 2 27.62 -50.07 3.69
C LYS A 2 26.49 -49.30 3.01
N VAL A 3 25.50 -48.88 3.78
CA VAL A 3 24.39 -48.04 3.31
C VAL A 3 24.88 -46.59 3.30
N ALA A 4 24.95 -45.98 2.12
CA ALA A 4 25.23 -44.56 1.98
C ALA A 4 23.92 -43.77 2.13
N LEU A 5 23.87 -42.86 3.10
CA LEU A 5 22.77 -41.90 3.20
C LEU A 5 22.95 -40.79 2.14
N PRO A 6 21.90 -40.44 1.38
CA PRO A 6 21.96 -39.29 0.49
C PRO A 6 21.83 -38.00 1.32
N SER A 7 22.84 -37.14 1.26
CA SER A 7 22.73 -35.76 1.74
C SER A 7 21.78 -35.00 0.82
N ILE A 8 20.62 -34.62 1.35
CA ILE A 8 19.68 -33.74 0.68
C ILE A 8 20.27 -32.32 0.75
N LEU A 9 20.75 -31.82 -0.39
CA LEU A 9 21.15 -30.44 -0.55
C LEU A 9 19.87 -29.58 -0.59
N ALA A 10 19.59 -28.86 0.49
CA ALA A 10 18.56 -27.83 0.46
C ALA A 10 19.04 -26.69 -0.44
N LEU A 11 18.48 -26.57 -1.66
CA LEU A 11 18.64 -25.38 -2.46
C LEU A 11 17.88 -24.24 -1.77
N SER A 12 18.58 -23.40 -1.02
CA SER A 12 18.07 -22.06 -0.73
C SER A 12 18.07 -21.29 -2.05
N THR A 13 16.88 -21.06 -2.60
CA THR A 13 16.71 -20.07 -3.67
C THR A 13 17.04 -18.71 -3.07
N ALA A 14 18.28 -18.26 -3.25
CA ALA A 14 18.62 -16.86 -3.04
C ALA A 14 17.80 -16.07 -4.04
N VAL A 15 16.68 -15.52 -3.59
CA VAL A 15 15.96 -14.47 -4.31
C VAL A 15 17.00 -13.37 -4.49
N ALA A 16 17.26 -12.95 -5.73
CA ALA A 16 18.13 -11.83 -5.99
C ALA A 16 17.54 -10.63 -5.23
N ALA A 17 18.16 -10.26 -4.11
CA ALA A 17 17.72 -9.15 -3.29
C ALA A 17 17.74 -7.90 -4.17
N LEU A 18 16.55 -7.45 -4.58
CA LEU A 18 16.39 -6.22 -5.33
C LEU A 18 16.90 -5.08 -4.45
N THR A 19 17.90 -4.35 -4.95
CA THR A 19 18.52 -3.22 -4.26
C THR A 19 17.43 -2.28 -3.75
N CYS A 20 17.51 -1.88 -2.48
CA CYS A 20 16.57 -0.93 -1.89
C CYS A 20 16.40 0.29 -2.81
N PRO A 21 15.17 0.82 -2.97
CA PRO A 21 14.97 2.11 -3.61
C PRO A 21 15.91 3.13 -2.96
N THR A 22 16.63 3.90 -3.79
CA THR A 22 17.52 4.94 -3.27
C THR A 22 16.70 5.94 -2.48
N ASN A 23 16.84 5.93 -1.16
CA ASN A 23 16.13 6.81 -0.26
C ASN A 23 17.10 7.59 0.63
N SER A 24 16.62 8.69 1.19
CA SER A 24 17.36 9.51 2.16
C SER A 24 17.12 9.08 3.62
N GLY A 25 16.44 7.95 3.83
CA GLY A 25 16.01 7.43 5.13
C GLY A 25 16.77 6.17 5.57
N ASP A 26 16.19 5.38 6.47
CA ASP A 26 16.77 4.16 7.07
C ASP A 26 16.85 2.96 6.09
N GLY A 27 16.60 3.18 4.79
CA GLY A 27 16.68 2.14 3.77
C GLY A 27 15.37 1.37 3.58
N CYS A 28 15.49 0.08 3.32
CA CYS A 28 14.38 -0.86 3.15
C CYS A 28 14.69 -2.18 3.84
N GLY A 29 13.70 -3.02 4.05
CA GLY A 29 13.91 -4.35 4.61
C GLY A 29 12.65 -5.17 4.71
N GLU A 30 12.75 -6.26 5.46
CA GLU A 30 11.66 -7.20 5.72
C GLU A 30 11.63 -7.63 7.18
N TYR A 31 10.45 -8.01 7.67
CA TYR A 31 10.27 -8.72 8.94
C TYR A 31 8.93 -9.43 8.99
N SER A 32 8.79 -10.45 9.83
CA SER A 32 7.53 -11.19 9.96
C SER A 32 6.52 -10.46 10.86
N VAL A 33 5.27 -10.39 10.41
CA VAL A 33 4.11 -9.87 11.15
C VAL A 33 3.08 -10.99 11.24
N SER A 34 2.92 -11.56 12.44
CA SER A 34 2.01 -12.69 12.65
C SER A 34 0.58 -12.39 12.16
N GLY A 35 0.07 -13.24 11.29
CA GLY A 35 -1.29 -13.16 10.72
C GLY A 35 -1.41 -12.28 9.48
N LEU A 36 -0.33 -11.61 9.05
CA LEU A 36 -0.34 -10.76 7.86
C LEU A 36 -0.64 -11.56 6.59
N GLY A 37 -0.18 -12.80 6.48
CA GLY A 37 -0.47 -13.68 5.34
C GLY A 37 -1.96 -13.94 5.17
N SER A 38 -2.67 -14.19 6.27
CA SER A 38 -4.13 -14.32 6.25
C SER A 38 -4.81 -13.02 5.81
N ARG A 39 -4.29 -11.87 6.24
CA ARG A 39 -4.80 -10.56 5.82
C ARG A 39 -4.56 -10.27 4.34
N LYS A 40 -3.37 -10.59 3.82
CA LYS A 40 -3.06 -10.51 2.38
C LYS A 40 -4.07 -11.33 1.57
N GLN A 41 -4.35 -12.55 2.00
CA GLN A 41 -5.36 -13.40 1.34
C GLN A 41 -6.77 -12.80 1.41
N GLN A 42 -7.17 -12.21 2.54
CA GLN A 42 -8.46 -11.53 2.66
C GLN A 42 -8.61 -10.37 1.66
N ILE A 43 -7.56 -9.55 1.49
CA ILE A 43 -7.54 -8.44 0.52
C ILE A 43 -7.62 -8.98 -0.90
N ARG A 44 -6.82 -10.00 -1.24
CA ARG A 44 -6.83 -10.61 -2.58
C ARG A 44 -8.17 -11.28 -2.91
N ASN A 45 -8.77 -11.99 -1.96
CA ASN A 45 -10.08 -12.61 -2.12
C ASN A 45 -11.21 -11.58 -2.26
N SER A 46 -10.98 -10.33 -1.84
CA SER A 46 -11.90 -9.19 -2.03
C SER A 46 -11.64 -8.42 -3.33
N GLY A 47 -10.74 -8.91 -4.20
CA GLY A 47 -10.40 -8.32 -5.49
C GLY A 47 -9.12 -7.49 -5.51
N GLY A 48 -8.32 -7.49 -4.43
CA GLY A 48 -7.03 -6.81 -4.39
C GLY A 48 -5.94 -7.50 -5.21
N SER A 49 -5.09 -6.70 -5.84
CA SER A 49 -3.90 -7.09 -6.60
C SER A 49 -2.63 -7.09 -5.72
N ALA A 50 -1.48 -7.46 -6.31
CA ALA A 50 -0.20 -7.31 -5.65
C ALA A 50 0.17 -5.83 -5.41
N GLU A 51 -0.20 -4.93 -6.34
CA GLU A 51 -0.05 -3.48 -6.19
C GLU A 51 -0.88 -2.96 -5.00
N ASP A 52 -2.12 -3.42 -4.83
CA ASP A 52 -2.96 -3.03 -3.68
C ASP A 52 -2.31 -3.49 -2.36
N LEU A 53 -1.79 -4.71 -2.31
CA LEU A 53 -1.04 -5.18 -1.14
C LEU A 53 0.20 -4.32 -0.89
N ALA A 54 0.96 -3.96 -1.93
CA ALA A 54 2.15 -3.13 -1.80
C ALA A 54 1.82 -1.74 -1.23
N ILE A 55 0.77 -1.08 -1.75
CA ILE A 55 0.29 0.20 -1.26
C ILE A 55 -0.14 0.05 0.21
N ALA A 56 -1.02 -0.91 0.54
CA ALA A 56 -1.47 -1.08 1.92
C ALA A 56 -0.33 -1.40 2.91
N MET A 57 0.69 -2.13 2.45
CA MET A 57 1.88 -2.47 3.24
C MET A 57 2.76 -1.25 3.55
N MET A 58 2.82 -0.29 2.62
CA MET A 58 3.51 0.99 2.82
C MET A 58 2.79 1.86 3.87
N GLU A 59 1.47 1.72 4.01
CA GLU A 59 0.67 2.60 4.88
C GLU A 59 0.55 2.12 6.33
N THR A 60 0.45 0.80 6.55
CA THR A 60 0.34 0.22 7.90
C THR A 60 1.01 -1.14 8.01
N GLU A 61 1.45 -1.51 9.21
CA GLU A 61 2.10 -2.81 9.45
C GLU A 61 1.17 -4.01 9.18
N ARG A 62 -0.11 -3.89 9.54
CA ARG A 62 -1.10 -4.97 9.49
C ARG A 62 -2.11 -4.84 8.36
N MET A 63 -1.96 -3.86 7.46
CA MET A 63 -2.96 -3.54 6.42
C MET A 63 -4.37 -3.36 7.00
N ASP A 64 -4.46 -2.68 8.15
CA ASP A 64 -5.69 -2.46 8.90
C ASP A 64 -6.05 -0.97 8.94
N THR A 65 -7.13 -0.63 9.63
CA THR A 65 -7.60 0.76 9.79
C THR A 65 -7.56 1.22 11.25
N ASN A 66 -6.72 0.58 12.09
CA ASN A 66 -6.62 0.88 13.53
C ASN A 66 -5.65 2.03 13.83
N TYR A 67 -5.45 2.94 12.87
CA TYR A 67 -4.73 4.19 13.08
C TYR A 67 -5.69 5.27 13.62
N ALA A 68 -5.13 6.39 14.11
CA ALA A 68 -5.95 7.49 14.62
C ALA A 68 -6.96 7.95 13.56
N TYR A 69 -8.18 8.29 13.96
CA TYR A 69 -9.25 8.62 13.01
C TYR A 69 -8.83 9.74 12.04
N GLY A 70 -9.04 9.51 10.74
CA GLY A 70 -8.62 10.43 9.68
C GLY A 70 -7.10 10.59 9.58
N ASP A 71 -6.29 9.74 10.22
CA ASP A 71 -4.85 9.90 10.43
C ASP A 71 -4.50 11.25 11.09
N ASN A 72 -5.34 11.69 12.04
CA ASN A 72 -5.32 13.02 12.68
C ASN A 72 -5.48 14.21 11.71
N LYS A 73 -5.97 13.96 10.49
CA LYS A 73 -6.25 14.98 9.47
C LYS A 73 -7.77 15.17 9.30
N GLN A 74 -8.15 16.27 8.68
CA GLN A 74 -9.55 16.66 8.44
C GLN A 74 -9.73 17.21 7.01
N GLY A 75 -10.97 17.33 6.56
CA GLY A 75 -11.28 17.83 5.22
C GLY A 75 -10.67 16.94 4.14
N ASP A 76 -10.18 17.55 3.06
CA ASP A 76 -9.59 16.82 1.92
C ASP A 76 -8.33 16.01 2.27
N ALA A 77 -7.69 16.30 3.41
CA ALA A 77 -6.50 15.57 3.88
C ALA A 77 -6.83 14.35 4.76
N ALA A 78 -8.08 14.19 5.22
CA ALA A 78 -8.45 13.06 6.07
C ALA A 78 -8.26 11.73 5.35
N ASN A 79 -7.61 10.76 6.01
CA ASN A 79 -7.28 9.46 5.45
C ASN A 79 -8.23 8.35 5.91
N PHE A 80 -8.62 7.48 4.97
CA PHE A 80 -9.54 6.34 5.21
C PHE A 80 -9.09 5.06 4.52
N GLY A 81 -9.57 3.93 5.02
CA GLY A 81 -9.27 2.61 4.47
C GLY A 81 -7.85 2.13 4.79
N ILE A 82 -7.51 0.95 4.27
CA ILE A 82 -6.20 0.32 4.48
C ILE A 82 -5.09 1.02 3.70
N PHE A 83 -5.47 1.75 2.65
CA PHE A 83 -4.55 2.51 1.82
C PHE A 83 -4.35 3.95 2.32
N LYS A 84 -5.02 4.36 3.41
CA LYS A 84 -5.05 5.77 3.88
C LYS A 84 -5.42 6.76 2.76
N GLN A 85 -6.40 6.42 1.93
CA GLN A 85 -6.85 7.28 0.82
C GLN A 85 -7.34 8.63 1.37
N ASN A 86 -6.82 9.74 0.83
CA ASN A 86 -7.26 11.07 1.27
C ASN A 86 -8.62 11.45 0.67
N TRP A 87 -9.43 12.18 1.44
CA TRP A 87 -10.78 12.57 1.05
C TRP A 87 -10.84 13.38 -0.26
N GLY A 88 -9.84 14.23 -0.51
CA GLY A 88 -9.76 15.04 -1.73
C GLY A 88 -9.74 14.18 -2.99
N MET A 89 -8.97 13.08 -2.98
CA MET A 89 -8.97 12.11 -4.06
C MET A 89 -10.28 11.31 -4.13
N LEU A 90 -10.76 10.81 -2.99
CA LEU A 90 -11.99 10.02 -2.90
C LEU A 90 -13.18 10.77 -3.52
N ARG A 91 -13.43 12.01 -3.09
CA ARG A 91 -14.58 12.82 -3.55
C ARG A 91 -14.44 13.34 -4.99
N SER A 92 -13.26 13.21 -5.59
CA SER A 92 -12.99 13.64 -6.96
C SER A 92 -13.09 12.48 -7.96
N SER A 93 -12.91 11.23 -7.51
CA SER A 93 -12.67 10.10 -8.41
C SER A 93 -13.38 8.79 -8.04
N CYS A 94 -13.78 8.59 -6.79
CA CYS A 94 -14.60 7.43 -6.41
C CYS A 94 -16.09 7.75 -6.61
N ASN A 95 -16.81 6.93 -7.37
CA ASN A 95 -18.24 7.10 -7.68
C ASN A 95 -19.12 7.23 -6.43
N GLN A 96 -18.75 6.56 -5.33
CA GLN A 96 -19.48 6.62 -4.06
C GLN A 96 -19.46 8.02 -3.42
N PHE A 97 -18.40 8.81 -3.68
CA PHE A 97 -18.17 10.10 -3.03
C PHE A 97 -18.10 11.28 -4.02
N MET A 98 -18.18 11.00 -5.32
CA MET A 98 -18.01 12.00 -6.36
C MET A 98 -19.00 13.16 -6.20
N GLY A 99 -18.47 14.38 -6.20
CA GLY A 99 -19.27 15.61 -6.05
C GLY A 99 -19.58 16.01 -4.61
N GLN A 100 -19.17 15.22 -3.61
CA GLN A 100 -19.24 15.65 -2.21
C GLN A 100 -18.23 16.76 -1.89
N THR A 101 -18.53 17.53 -0.85
CA THR A 101 -17.72 18.67 -0.41
C THR A 101 -16.61 18.24 0.56
N SER A 102 -15.65 19.12 0.80
CA SER A 102 -14.58 18.87 1.78
C SER A 102 -15.12 18.68 3.22
N SER A 103 -16.19 19.39 3.59
CA SER A 103 -16.80 19.25 4.93
C SER A 103 -17.50 17.91 5.16
N GLN A 104 -17.81 17.17 4.08
CA GLN A 104 -18.42 15.83 4.14
C GLN A 104 -17.39 14.71 4.34
N TRP A 105 -16.13 15.03 4.66
CA TRP A 105 -15.04 14.06 4.78
C TRP A 105 -15.33 12.85 5.68
N ASN A 106 -16.13 13.02 6.74
CA ASN A 106 -16.54 11.91 7.60
C ASN A 106 -17.30 10.78 6.87
N ASN A 107 -17.88 11.05 5.70
CA ASN A 107 -18.52 10.02 4.88
C ASN A 107 -17.51 8.97 4.37
N GLY A 108 -16.21 9.31 4.29
CA GLY A 108 -15.14 8.36 3.95
C GLY A 108 -14.91 7.27 5.01
N ALA A 109 -15.37 7.47 6.25
CA ALA A 109 -15.18 6.51 7.34
C ALA A 109 -15.78 5.12 7.09
N VAL A 110 -16.76 5.02 6.18
CA VAL A 110 -17.32 3.74 5.73
C VAL A 110 -16.27 2.79 5.14
N LEU A 111 -15.18 3.33 4.58
CA LEU A 111 -14.09 2.51 4.03
C LEU A 111 -13.29 1.78 5.12
N ASN A 112 -13.30 2.26 6.36
CA ASN A 112 -12.61 1.61 7.48
C ASN A 112 -13.24 0.27 7.88
N SER A 113 -14.51 0.04 7.53
CA SER A 113 -15.24 -1.20 7.85
C SER A 113 -15.72 -1.97 6.62
N ASN A 114 -15.49 -1.45 5.41
CA ASN A 114 -15.91 -2.07 4.17
C ASN A 114 -14.73 -2.18 3.18
N LEU A 115 -14.00 -3.30 3.29
CA LEU A 115 -12.83 -3.59 2.45
C LEU A 115 -13.15 -3.60 0.94
N GLY A 116 -14.33 -4.10 0.55
CA GLY A 116 -14.74 -4.11 -0.87
C GLY A 116 -14.95 -2.71 -1.43
N ALA A 117 -15.58 -1.81 -0.65
CA ALA A 117 -15.73 -0.41 -1.03
C ALA A 117 -14.39 0.33 -1.06
N ASP A 118 -13.49 0.03 -0.12
CA ASP A 118 -12.14 0.61 -0.05
C ASP A 118 -11.33 0.28 -1.31
N LEU A 119 -11.25 -1.00 -1.68
CA LEU A 119 -10.64 -1.48 -2.92
C LEU A 119 -11.26 -0.84 -4.16
N THR A 120 -12.60 -0.82 -4.24
CA THR A 120 -13.33 -0.23 -5.36
C THR A 120 -12.99 1.25 -5.54
N CYS A 121 -12.96 2.02 -4.46
CA CYS A 121 -12.59 3.44 -4.52
C CYS A 121 -11.13 3.64 -4.94
N ARG A 122 -10.21 2.79 -4.47
CA ARG A 122 -8.80 2.89 -4.86
C ARG A 122 -8.62 2.63 -6.36
N HIS A 123 -9.24 1.58 -6.88
CA HIS A 123 -9.21 1.24 -8.31
C HIS A 123 -9.85 2.32 -9.19
N GLN A 124 -11.00 2.87 -8.77
CA GLN A 124 -11.64 3.98 -9.49
C GLN A 124 -10.77 5.23 -9.48
N SER A 125 -10.19 5.55 -8.34
CA SER A 125 -9.28 6.68 -8.18
C SER A 125 -8.06 6.55 -9.07
N GLU A 126 -7.41 5.39 -9.10
CA GLU A 126 -6.30 5.18 -10.02
C GLU A 126 -6.75 5.23 -11.47
N SER A 127 -7.85 4.58 -11.85
CA SER A 127 -8.35 4.63 -13.22
C SER A 127 -8.65 6.06 -13.69
N HIS A 128 -9.05 6.95 -12.79
CA HIS A 128 -9.32 8.35 -13.09
C HIS A 128 -8.05 9.16 -13.37
N TYR A 129 -7.01 8.99 -12.54
CA TYR A 129 -5.79 9.80 -12.62
C TYR A 129 -4.65 9.14 -13.44
N GLY A 130 -4.67 7.82 -13.57
CA GLY A 130 -3.53 6.98 -13.92
C GLY A 130 -2.54 6.84 -12.77
N PHE A 131 -1.86 5.68 -12.66
CA PHE A 131 -0.98 5.33 -11.53
C PHE A 131 -0.01 6.45 -11.11
N GLN A 132 0.71 7.05 -12.06
CA GLN A 132 1.72 8.08 -11.75
C GLN A 132 1.12 9.32 -11.07
N THR A 133 0.01 9.83 -11.61
CA THR A 133 -0.70 10.99 -11.05
C THR A 133 -1.46 10.62 -9.78
N TRP A 134 -2.00 9.40 -9.73
CA TRP A 134 -2.65 8.87 -8.54
C TRP A 134 -1.69 8.82 -7.35
N VAL A 135 -0.47 8.28 -7.52
CA VAL A 135 0.53 8.25 -6.45
C VAL A 135 0.85 9.67 -5.97
N ALA A 136 0.98 10.64 -6.88
CA ALA A 136 1.23 12.03 -6.51
C ALA A 136 0.08 12.63 -5.65
N GLY A 137 -1.17 12.44 -6.08
CA GLY A 137 -2.33 12.91 -5.33
C GLY A 137 -2.56 12.13 -4.04
N HIS A 138 -2.26 10.84 -4.02
CA HIS A 138 -2.39 9.98 -2.85
C HIS A 138 -1.42 10.45 -1.78
N ARG A 139 -0.17 10.65 -2.21
CA ARG A 139 0.92 11.07 -1.34
C ARG A 139 0.74 12.48 -0.78
N ASN A 140 0.42 13.47 -1.62
CA ASN A 140 0.45 14.89 -1.22
C ASN A 140 -0.77 15.71 -1.69
N GLY A 141 -1.92 15.07 -1.86
CA GLY A 141 -3.19 15.72 -2.18
C GLY A 141 -3.12 16.64 -3.39
N ALA A 142 -3.81 17.77 -3.32
CA ALA A 142 -3.86 18.77 -4.39
C ALA A 142 -2.46 19.33 -4.77
N SER A 143 -1.57 19.47 -3.80
CA SER A 143 -0.19 19.93 -4.03
C SER A 143 0.61 18.90 -4.83
N GLY A 144 0.45 17.61 -4.54
CA GLY A 144 1.04 16.52 -5.30
C GLY A 144 0.49 16.43 -6.72
N LEU A 145 -0.83 16.58 -6.90
CA LEU A 145 -1.44 16.65 -8.23
C LEU A 145 -0.88 17.82 -9.07
N SER A 146 -0.56 18.93 -8.42
CA SER A 146 0.02 20.12 -9.08
C SER A 146 1.52 19.98 -9.37
N ASN A 147 2.23 19.16 -8.61
CA ASN A 147 3.66 18.91 -8.76
C ASN A 147 3.99 17.41 -8.54
N PRO A 148 3.74 16.55 -9.53
CA PRO A 148 3.72 15.09 -9.34
C PRO A 148 5.10 14.44 -9.28
N ASN A 149 6.19 15.20 -9.50
CA ASN A 149 7.54 14.66 -9.67
C ASN A 149 8.51 15.10 -8.56
N THR A 150 8.01 15.43 -7.37
CA THR A 150 8.88 15.73 -6.23
C THR A 150 9.70 14.49 -5.82
N ALA A 151 10.83 14.71 -5.13
CA ALA A 151 11.65 13.61 -4.62
C ALA A 151 10.86 12.68 -3.69
N ASP A 152 10.01 13.25 -2.81
CA ASP A 152 9.15 12.52 -1.89
C ASP A 152 8.14 11.61 -2.61
N ILE A 153 7.44 12.15 -3.61
CA ILE A 153 6.48 11.37 -4.42
C ILE A 153 7.18 10.24 -5.18
N ASN A 154 8.34 10.55 -5.78
CA ASN A 154 9.11 9.53 -6.51
C ASN A 154 9.67 8.45 -5.58
N LEU A 155 10.05 8.79 -4.36
CA LEU A 155 10.47 7.83 -3.35
C LEU A 155 9.31 6.91 -2.95
N TYR A 156 8.14 7.47 -2.59
CA TYR A 156 6.97 6.66 -2.26
C TYR A 156 6.60 5.72 -3.41
N LYS A 157 6.56 6.24 -4.65
CA LYS A 157 6.31 5.44 -5.85
C LYS A 157 7.30 4.29 -6.02
N GLY A 158 8.60 4.57 -5.87
CA GLY A 158 9.65 3.56 -5.92
C GLY A 158 9.48 2.50 -4.83
N GLY A 159 9.06 2.90 -3.62
CA GLY A 159 8.77 2.01 -2.51
C GLY A 159 7.60 1.06 -2.79
N VAL A 160 6.51 1.57 -3.36
CA VAL A 160 5.37 0.74 -3.81
C VAL A 160 5.83 -0.29 -4.84
N LEU A 161 6.51 0.13 -5.90
CA LEU A 161 6.95 -0.77 -6.97
C LEU A 161 7.96 -1.83 -6.48
N TRP A 162 8.87 -1.47 -5.60
CA TRP A 162 9.82 -2.41 -5.00
C TRP A 162 9.10 -3.43 -4.12
N THR A 163 8.16 -2.98 -3.29
CA THR A 163 7.34 -3.84 -2.42
C THR A 163 6.50 -4.81 -3.25
N GLU A 164 5.88 -4.34 -4.34
CA GLU A 164 5.13 -5.19 -5.26
C GLU A 164 6.02 -6.28 -5.89
N GLN A 165 7.26 -5.94 -6.26
CA GLN A 165 8.20 -6.94 -6.78
C GLN A 165 8.55 -8.00 -5.73
N GLN A 166 8.73 -7.62 -4.46
CA GLN A 166 8.99 -8.58 -3.39
C GLN A 166 7.78 -9.50 -3.20
N LEU A 167 6.58 -8.93 -3.17
CA LEU A 167 5.33 -9.68 -3.07
C LEU A 167 5.18 -10.71 -4.21
N ASN A 168 5.46 -10.31 -5.45
CA ASN A 168 5.39 -11.18 -6.62
C ASN A 168 6.49 -12.27 -6.64
N ALA A 169 7.55 -12.14 -5.84
CA ALA A 169 8.60 -13.15 -5.71
C ALA A 169 8.22 -14.35 -4.81
N GLY A 170 6.99 -14.40 -4.30
CA GLY A 170 6.47 -15.55 -3.53
C GLY A 170 5.76 -15.20 -2.23
N HIS A 171 5.60 -13.91 -1.91
CA HIS A 171 5.20 -13.44 -0.59
C HIS A 171 3.75 -12.93 -0.53
N LEU A 172 2.88 -13.43 -1.42
CA LEU A 172 1.46 -13.03 -1.47
C LEU A 172 0.58 -13.68 -0.38
N SER A 173 1.11 -14.62 0.40
CA SER A 173 0.34 -15.40 1.38
C SER A 173 1.03 -15.63 2.71
N ASP A 174 2.29 -15.22 2.85
CA ASP A 174 3.05 -15.39 4.07
C ASP A 174 2.96 -14.16 4.98
N ASP A 175 3.57 -14.26 6.16
CA ASP A 175 3.56 -13.22 7.17
C ASP A 175 4.65 -12.15 6.97
N GLU A 176 5.39 -12.18 5.86
CA GLU A 176 6.48 -11.22 5.64
C GLU A 176 5.96 -9.85 5.22
N ARG A 177 6.38 -8.83 5.97
CA ARG A 177 6.19 -7.42 5.63
C ARG A 177 7.49 -6.88 5.06
N PHE A 178 7.40 -6.31 3.87
CA PHE A 178 8.45 -5.49 3.27
C PHE A 178 8.17 -4.01 3.57
N TRP A 179 9.22 -3.24 3.77
CA TRP A 179 9.09 -1.83 4.09
C TRP A 179 10.18 -1.01 3.41
N VAL A 180 9.85 0.23 3.11
CA VAL A 180 10.78 1.27 2.66
C VAL A 180 10.54 2.47 3.55
N ASP A 181 11.60 3.06 4.10
CA ASP A 181 11.47 4.26 4.91
C ASP A 181 11.07 5.44 4.04
N VAL A 182 9.85 5.92 4.27
CA VAL A 182 9.25 7.10 3.65
C VAL A 182 8.64 7.93 4.78
N VAL A 183 9.24 9.09 5.05
CA VAL A 183 8.85 9.96 6.16
C VAL A 183 7.38 10.41 5.98
N PRO A 184 6.50 10.30 7.00
CA PRO A 184 5.12 10.80 6.88
C PRO A 184 5.02 12.29 6.57
N ILE A 185 3.95 12.70 5.87
CA ILE A 185 3.59 14.11 5.62
C ILE A 185 2.16 14.44 6.07
#